data_AF-U5WE89-F1
#
_entry.id   AF-U5WE89-F1
#
_cell.length_a   1.000
_cell.length_b   1.000
_cell.length_c   1.000
_cell.angle_alpha   90.00
_cell.angle_beta   90.00
_cell.angle_gamma   90.00
#
_symmetry.space_group_name_H-M   'P 1'
#
loop_
_entity.id
_entity.type
_entity.pdbx_description
1 polymer ?
#
loop_
_entity_poly.entity_id
_entity_poly.type
_entity_poly.pdbx_seq_one_letter_code
_entity_poly.pdbx_strand_id
1 'polypeptide(L)'
;MNRLFRLGPVLRARKAQEDAARGAVIQSRQEIREAQALVKRRQLELTGADAPTEGTARAMVASMVARQSMAATLSGAHRMVTDAEEIAREKQAELSDAAKRRRAVEMMAERHAATVKAHDLKTEQDAIDEMAVTAKARNAARGIDATSEERANILRHGNGTAADREDAARETANTVAARRPNIDLANARQAIDAARSALSVAAKRPADPAELEDEGNVAEDEGSRE
;
A
#
# COMPACT_ATOMS: atom_id res chain seq x y z
N MET A 1 -28.15 -0.21 0.50
CA MET A 1 -27.10 -0.71 1.42
C MET A 1 -26.25 0.47 1.91
N ASN A 2 -25.83 0.52 3.18
CA ASN A 2 -24.90 1.57 3.64
C ASN A 2 -23.49 1.28 3.10
N ARG A 3 -22.92 2.22 2.33
CA ARG A 3 -21.60 2.09 1.70
C ARG A 3 -20.44 2.30 2.69
N LEU A 4 -20.71 2.92 3.83
CA LEU A 4 -19.70 3.21 4.85
C LEU A 4 -19.53 2.00 5.79
N PHE A 5 -18.28 1.58 5.96
CA PHE A 5 -17.94 0.57 6.95
C PHE A 5 -18.10 1.14 8.37
N ARG A 6 -19.11 0.67 9.10
CA ARG A 6 -19.47 1.18 10.45
C ARG A 6 -18.34 1.05 11.48
N LEU A 7 -17.44 0.09 11.30
CA LEU A 7 -16.27 -0.10 12.18
C LEU A 7 -15.01 0.62 11.68
N GLY A 8 -15.13 1.54 10.71
CA GLY A 8 -14.01 2.35 10.22
C GLY A 8 -13.26 3.11 11.33
N PRO A 9 -13.94 3.78 12.28
CA PRO A 9 -13.28 4.40 13.43
C PRO A 9 -12.53 3.39 14.31
N VAL A 10 -13.08 2.19 14.50
CA VAL A 10 -12.44 1.11 15.29
C VAL A 10 -11.18 0.64 14.60
N LEU A 11 -11.17 0.47 13.27
CA LEU A 11 -9.97 0.09 12.53
C LEU A 11 -8.84 1.12 12.69
N ARG A 12 -9.17 2.42 12.64
CA ARG A 12 -8.20 3.49 12.90
C ARG A 12 -7.66 3.45 14.32
N ALA A 13 -8.53 3.25 15.32
CA ALA A 13 -8.12 3.11 16.71
C ALA A 13 -7.20 1.89 16.92
N ARG A 14 -7.51 0.75 16.29
CA ARG A 14 -6.67 -0.46 16.37
C ARG A 14 -5.30 -0.27 15.70
N LYS A 15 -5.26 0.45 14.57
CA LYS A 15 -3.99 0.83 13.93
C LYS A 15 -3.14 1.70 14.86
N ALA A 16 -3.75 2.72 15.48
CA ALA A 16 -3.04 3.58 16.44
C ALA A 16 -2.53 2.79 17.66
N GLN A 17 -3.29 1.82 18.15
CA GLN A 17 -2.85 0.93 19.25
C GLN A 17 -1.66 0.06 18.86
N GLU A 18 -1.63 -0.48 17.64
CA GLU A 18 -0.46 -1.22 17.15
C GLU A 18 0.75 -0.31 16.97
N ASP A 19 0.56 0.89 16.44
CA ASP A 19 1.65 1.87 16.27
C ASP A 19 2.24 2.28 17.63
N ALA A 20 1.40 2.46 18.65
CA ALA A 20 1.85 2.70 20.02
C ALA A 20 2.62 1.50 20.61
N ALA A 21 2.11 0.27 20.42
CA ALA A 21 2.80 -0.95 20.86
C ALA A 21 4.15 -1.12 20.14
N ARG A 22 4.23 -0.77 18.85
CA ARG A 22 5.48 -0.76 18.09
C ARG A 22 6.47 0.25 18.66
N GLY A 23 6.01 1.44 19.05
CA GLY A 23 6.81 2.43 19.75
C GLY A 23 7.41 1.87 21.05
N ALA A 24 6.60 1.20 21.86
CA ALA A 24 7.05 0.57 23.11
C ALA A 24 8.11 -0.53 22.89
N VAL A 25 7.98 -1.33 21.82
CA VAL A 25 9.02 -2.32 21.44
C VAL A 25 10.33 -1.64 21.04
N ILE A 26 10.26 -0.52 20.32
CA ILE A 26 11.47 0.23 19.94
C ILE A 26 12.15 0.81 21.20
N GLN A 27 11.37 1.37 22.12
CA GLN A 27 11.87 1.90 23.37
C GLN A 27 12.53 0.81 24.24
N SER A 28 11.87 -0.32 24.47
CA SER A 28 12.44 -1.42 25.27
C SER A 28 13.73 -1.98 24.66
N ARG A 29 13.84 -2.03 23.32
CA ARG A 29 15.10 -2.39 22.66
C ARG A 29 16.22 -1.38 22.90
N GLN A 30 15.88 -0.10 23.00
CA GLN A 30 16.84 0.94 23.34
C GLN A 30 17.29 0.81 24.80
N GLU A 31 16.38 0.54 25.72
CA GLU A 31 16.67 0.29 27.15
C GLU A 31 17.61 -0.92 27.32
N ILE A 32 17.42 -2.00 26.56
CA ILE A 32 18.35 -3.15 26.54
C ILE A 32 19.76 -2.71 26.13
N ARG A 33 19.90 -1.90 25.07
CA ARG A 33 21.23 -1.44 24.61
C ARG A 33 21.90 -0.57 25.67
N GLU A 34 21.13 0.27 26.36
CA GLU A 34 21.64 1.12 27.43
C GLU A 34 22.10 0.30 28.63
N ALA A 35 21.34 -0.72 29.03
CA ALA A 35 21.73 -1.66 30.07
C ALA A 35 22.99 -2.46 29.67
N GLN A 36 23.09 -2.92 28.43
CA GLN A 36 24.28 -3.60 27.91
C GLN A 36 25.50 -2.67 27.87
N ALA A 37 25.31 -1.40 27.50
CA ALA A 37 26.38 -0.40 27.54
C ALA A 37 26.85 -0.13 28.97
N LEU A 38 25.94 -0.13 29.95
CA LEU A 38 26.28 -0.04 31.37
C LEU A 38 27.11 -1.25 31.82
N VAL A 39 26.71 -2.47 31.47
CA VAL A 39 27.49 -3.69 31.74
C VAL A 39 28.89 -3.57 31.16
N LYS A 40 29.02 -3.17 29.90
CA LYS A 40 30.33 -2.99 29.25
C LYS A 40 31.20 -1.98 29.99
N ARG A 41 30.62 -0.87 30.46
CA ARG A 41 31.34 0.16 31.24
C ARG A 41 31.83 -0.40 32.57
N ARG A 42 30.97 -1.11 33.32
CA ARG A 42 31.34 -1.72 34.61
C ARG A 42 32.37 -2.83 34.44
N GLN A 43 32.29 -3.59 33.36
CA GLN A 43 33.31 -4.58 33.01
C GLN A 43 34.67 -3.92 32.77
N LEU A 44 34.70 -2.82 32.00
CA LEU A 44 35.93 -2.07 31.74
C LEU A 44 36.53 -1.48 33.03
N GLU A 45 35.69 -0.91 33.90
CA GLU A 45 36.10 -0.42 35.22
C GLU A 45 36.73 -1.53 36.08
N LEU A 46 36.12 -2.72 36.11
CA LEU A 46 36.63 -3.86 36.86
C LEU A 46 37.97 -4.38 36.29
N THR A 47 38.10 -4.42 34.96
CA THR A 47 39.34 -4.87 34.30
C THR A 47 40.47 -3.85 34.39
N GLY A 48 40.14 -2.56 34.40
CA GLY A 48 41.12 -1.46 34.50
C GLY A 48 41.52 -1.13 35.93
N ALA A 49 40.83 -1.66 36.94
CA ALA A 49 41.29 -1.60 38.31
C ALA A 49 42.58 -2.46 38.42
N ASP A 50 43.74 -1.81 38.49
CA ASP A 50 45.04 -2.47 38.66
C ASP A 50 45.25 -2.95 40.10
N ALA A 51 46.20 -3.87 40.28
CA ALA A 51 46.65 -4.27 41.61
C ALA A 51 47.36 -3.08 42.30
N PRO A 52 47.22 -2.92 43.62
CA PRO A 52 47.91 -1.85 44.33
C PRO A 52 49.42 -1.99 44.15
N THR A 53 50.07 -0.90 43.74
CA THR A 53 51.53 -0.82 43.55
C THR A 53 52.27 -0.80 44.88
N GLU A 54 51.60 -0.39 45.96
CA GLU A 54 52.12 -0.40 47.31
C GLU A 54 51.83 -1.74 48.00
N GLY A 55 52.87 -2.47 48.36
CA GLY A 55 52.80 -3.81 48.99
C GLY A 55 52.31 -3.83 50.44
N THR A 56 51.58 -2.82 50.92
CA THR A 56 51.08 -2.81 52.30
C THR A 56 49.84 -3.70 52.44
N ALA A 57 49.74 -4.43 53.55
CA ALA A 57 48.59 -5.31 53.83
C ALA A 57 47.25 -4.56 53.80
N ARG A 58 47.24 -3.29 54.27
CA ARG A 58 46.05 -2.43 54.23
C ARG A 58 45.65 -2.08 52.78
N ALA A 59 46.60 -1.75 51.92
CA ALA A 59 46.34 -1.46 50.50
C ALA A 59 45.78 -2.69 49.77
N MET A 60 46.33 -3.89 50.05
CA MET A 60 45.80 -5.14 49.50
C MET A 60 44.34 -5.39 49.92
N VAL A 61 44.01 -5.27 51.22
CA VAL A 61 42.62 -5.45 51.69
C VAL A 61 41.68 -4.40 51.08
N ALA A 62 42.09 -3.14 51.02
CA ALA A 62 41.29 -2.09 50.40
C ALA A 62 41.02 -2.39 48.91
N SER A 63 42.03 -2.85 48.17
CA SER A 63 41.87 -3.24 46.76
C SER A 63 40.91 -4.43 46.58
N MET A 64 40.96 -5.41 47.49
CA MET A 64 40.08 -6.57 47.46
C MET A 64 38.62 -6.17 47.69
N VAL A 65 38.36 -5.33 48.70
CA VAL A 65 37.02 -4.81 48.98
C VAL A 65 36.49 -3.96 47.82
N ALA A 66 37.35 -3.13 47.21
CA ALA A 66 36.99 -2.35 46.03
C ALA A 66 36.58 -3.24 44.85
N ARG A 67 37.35 -4.31 44.57
CA ARG A 67 37.01 -5.29 43.52
C ARG A 67 35.73 -6.05 43.81
N GLN A 68 35.49 -6.45 45.07
CA GLN A 68 34.24 -7.09 45.47
C GLN A 68 33.03 -6.16 45.26
N SER A 69 33.17 -4.88 45.62
CA SER A 69 32.14 -3.87 45.36
C SER A 69 31.88 -3.69 43.85
N MET A 70 32.93 -3.59 43.03
CA MET A 70 32.80 -3.51 41.57
C MET A 70 32.18 -4.77 40.95
N ALA A 71 32.52 -5.96 41.43
CA ALA A 71 31.90 -7.21 40.99
C ALA A 71 30.41 -7.27 41.35
N ALA A 72 30.03 -6.75 42.52
CA ALA A 72 28.63 -6.64 42.93
C ALA A 72 27.85 -5.66 42.04
N THR A 73 28.42 -4.49 41.70
CA THR A 73 27.76 -3.53 40.79
C THR A 73 27.64 -4.05 39.36
N LEU A 74 28.66 -4.79 38.87
CA LEU A 74 28.59 -5.49 37.59
C LEU A 74 27.48 -6.55 37.57
N SER A 75 27.38 -7.35 38.64
CA SER A 75 26.31 -8.34 38.79
C SER A 75 24.92 -7.67 38.79
N GLY A 76 24.79 -6.51 39.44
CA GLY A 76 23.58 -5.70 39.38
C GLY A 76 23.26 -5.21 37.95
N ALA A 77 24.25 -4.74 37.20
CA ALA A 77 24.07 -4.32 35.81
C ALA A 77 23.63 -5.48 34.91
N HIS A 78 24.14 -6.70 35.13
CA HIS A 78 23.67 -7.89 34.41
C HIS A 78 22.19 -8.19 34.68
N ARG A 79 21.74 -8.06 35.94
CA ARG A 79 20.32 -8.23 36.27
C ARG A 79 19.45 -7.21 35.54
N MET A 80 19.88 -5.94 35.46
CA MET A 80 19.16 -4.92 34.70
C MET A 80 18.99 -5.28 33.22
N VAL A 81 19.97 -5.94 32.61
CA VAL A 81 19.84 -6.44 31.22
C VAL A 81 18.77 -7.53 31.15
N THR A 82 18.80 -8.49 32.05
CA THR A 82 17.80 -9.58 32.10
C THR A 82 16.38 -9.03 32.31
N ASP A 83 16.21 -8.07 33.23
CA ASP A 83 14.93 -7.43 33.49
C ASP A 83 14.42 -6.66 32.25
N ALA A 84 15.32 -5.93 31.56
CA ALA A 84 14.97 -5.23 30.32
C ALA A 84 14.60 -6.20 29.18
N GLU A 85 15.26 -7.36 29.09
CA GLU A 85 14.94 -8.42 28.14
C GLU A 85 13.59 -9.10 28.44
N GLU A 86 13.23 -9.25 29.72
CA GLU A 86 11.89 -9.70 30.13
C GLU A 86 10.81 -8.72 29.70
N ILE A 87 10.98 -7.43 30.01
CA ILE A 87 10.05 -6.37 29.60
C ILE A 87 9.93 -6.32 28.08
N ALA A 88 11.03 -6.42 27.34
CA ALA A 88 10.98 -6.41 25.87
C ALA A 88 10.21 -7.61 25.30
N ARG A 89 10.32 -8.80 25.91
CA ARG A 89 9.52 -9.97 25.53
C ARG A 89 8.03 -9.74 25.76
N GLU A 90 7.65 -9.12 26.87
CA GLU A 90 6.26 -8.73 27.14
C GLU A 90 5.75 -7.73 26.11
N LYS A 91 6.52 -6.68 25.79
CA LYS A 91 6.14 -5.69 24.77
C LYS A 91 6.03 -6.29 23.37
N GLN A 92 6.88 -7.26 23.04
CA GLN A 92 6.80 -8.00 21.79
C GLN A 92 5.50 -8.84 21.72
N ALA A 93 5.08 -9.45 22.83
CA ALA A 93 3.82 -10.18 22.92
C ALA A 93 2.61 -9.23 22.78
N GLU A 94 2.62 -8.08 23.48
CA GLU A 94 1.59 -7.04 23.38
C GLU A 94 1.42 -6.54 21.93
N LEU A 95 2.53 -6.30 21.21
CA LEU A 95 2.50 -5.92 19.79
C LEU A 95 1.85 -7.01 18.93
N SER A 96 2.19 -8.27 19.16
CA SER A 96 1.61 -9.39 18.42
C SER A 96 0.10 -9.49 18.61
N ASP A 97 -0.39 -9.24 19.83
CA ASP A 97 -1.81 -9.28 20.14
C ASP A 97 -2.55 -8.05 19.59
N ALA A 98 -1.93 -6.87 19.61
CA ALA A 98 -2.47 -5.68 18.96
C ALA A 98 -2.62 -5.91 17.44
N ALA A 99 -1.61 -6.50 16.78
CA ALA A 99 -1.66 -6.84 15.37
C ALA A 99 -2.76 -7.86 15.03
N LYS A 100 -2.93 -8.91 15.86
CA LYS A 100 -4.04 -9.88 15.70
C LYS A 100 -5.41 -9.19 15.78
N ARG A 101 -5.61 -8.31 16.76
CA ARG A 101 -6.86 -7.56 16.92
C ARG A 101 -7.12 -6.61 15.75
N ARG A 102 -6.09 -5.96 15.20
CA ARG A 102 -6.22 -5.14 13.98
C ARG A 102 -6.65 -6.01 12.79
N ARG A 103 -5.98 -7.15 12.57
CA ARG A 103 -6.25 -8.04 11.45
C ARG A 103 -7.68 -8.58 11.45
N ALA A 104 -8.23 -8.88 12.63
CA ALA A 104 -9.62 -9.31 12.76
C ALA A 104 -10.62 -8.28 12.20
N VAL A 105 -10.43 -7.00 12.52
CA VAL A 105 -11.29 -5.90 12.04
C VAL A 105 -11.05 -5.63 10.55
N GLU A 106 -9.80 -5.74 10.09
CA GLU A 106 -9.43 -5.58 8.68
C GLU A 106 -10.15 -6.61 7.80
N MET A 107 -10.19 -7.88 8.21
CA MET A 107 -10.94 -8.91 7.48
C MET A 107 -12.45 -8.61 7.40
N MET A 108 -13.04 -8.01 8.43
CA MET A 108 -14.44 -7.57 8.38
C MET A 108 -14.64 -6.41 7.41
N ALA A 109 -13.67 -5.49 7.33
CA ALA A 109 -13.69 -4.40 6.36
C ALA A 109 -13.56 -4.91 4.92
N GLU A 110 -12.65 -5.85 4.67
CA GLU A 110 -12.47 -6.53 3.38
C GLU A 110 -13.76 -7.23 2.93
N ARG A 111 -14.40 -7.99 3.83
CA ARG A 111 -15.69 -8.63 3.55
C ARG A 111 -16.78 -7.61 3.23
N HIS A 112 -16.88 -6.54 4.00
CA HIS A 112 -17.87 -5.49 3.75
C HIS A 112 -17.66 -4.84 2.39
N ALA A 113 -16.43 -4.50 2.02
CA ALA A 113 -16.10 -3.93 0.72
C ALA A 113 -16.46 -4.89 -0.43
N ALA A 114 -16.19 -6.19 -0.29
CA ALA A 114 -16.61 -7.19 -1.27
C ALA A 114 -18.15 -7.27 -1.40
N THR A 115 -18.86 -7.15 -0.28
CA THR A 115 -20.33 -7.18 -0.26
C THR A 115 -20.94 -5.95 -0.94
N VAL A 116 -20.37 -4.76 -0.69
CA VAL A 116 -20.77 -3.51 -1.36
C VAL A 116 -20.54 -3.61 -2.86
N LYS A 117 -19.36 -4.08 -3.29
CA LYS A 117 -19.05 -4.27 -4.72
C LYS A 117 -20.01 -5.25 -5.39
N ALA A 118 -20.34 -6.36 -4.74
CA ALA A 118 -21.28 -7.34 -5.28
C ALA A 118 -22.70 -6.76 -5.41
N HIS A 119 -23.14 -5.96 -4.43
CA HIS A 119 -24.41 -5.25 -4.51
C HIS A 119 -24.41 -4.23 -5.66
N ASP A 120 -23.35 -3.43 -5.80
CA ASP A 120 -23.25 -2.42 -6.85
C ASP A 120 -23.32 -3.07 -8.25
N LEU A 121 -22.54 -4.14 -8.47
CA LEU A 121 -22.59 -4.91 -9.73
C LEU A 121 -23.97 -5.50 -10.01
N LYS A 122 -24.66 -5.99 -8.98
CA LYS A 122 -26.03 -6.50 -9.14
C LYS A 122 -26.99 -5.38 -9.54
N THR A 123 -26.93 -4.23 -8.87
CA THR A 123 -27.81 -3.10 -9.21
C THR A 123 -27.53 -2.55 -10.60
N GLU A 124 -26.27 -2.56 -11.05
CA GLU A 124 -25.90 -2.18 -12.42
C GLU A 124 -26.46 -3.18 -13.44
N GLN A 125 -26.36 -4.48 -13.17
CA GLN A 125 -26.94 -5.52 -14.03
C GLN A 125 -28.46 -5.40 -14.11
N ASP A 126 -29.14 -5.23 -12.97
CA ASP A 126 -30.60 -5.07 -12.92
C ASP A 126 -31.02 -3.83 -13.75
N ALA A 127 -30.28 -2.73 -13.68
CA ALA A 127 -30.54 -1.53 -14.48
C ALA A 127 -30.30 -1.76 -16.00
N ILE A 128 -29.27 -2.52 -16.38
CA ILE A 128 -29.02 -2.89 -17.78
C ILE A 128 -30.16 -3.77 -18.31
N ASP A 129 -30.62 -4.73 -17.51
CA ASP A 129 -31.70 -5.63 -17.89
C ASP A 129 -33.03 -4.87 -18.05
N GLU A 130 -33.34 -3.92 -17.18
CA GLU A 130 -34.49 -3.02 -17.32
C GLU A 130 -34.41 -2.17 -18.60
N MET A 131 -33.24 -1.61 -18.92
CA MET A 131 -33.02 -0.87 -20.17
C MET A 131 -33.18 -1.78 -21.39
N ALA A 132 -32.69 -3.01 -21.34
CA ALA A 132 -32.82 -3.99 -22.42
C ALA A 132 -34.28 -4.41 -22.64
N VAL A 133 -35.03 -4.68 -21.57
CA VAL A 133 -36.46 -5.02 -21.63
C VAL A 133 -37.28 -3.85 -22.18
N THR A 134 -37.04 -2.63 -21.70
CA THR A 134 -37.76 -1.43 -22.18
C THR A 134 -37.40 -1.08 -23.63
N ALA A 135 -36.14 -1.23 -24.04
CA ALA A 135 -35.73 -1.05 -25.43
C ALA A 135 -36.38 -2.09 -26.36
N LYS A 136 -36.39 -3.37 -25.95
CA LYS A 136 -37.06 -4.44 -26.69
C LYS A 136 -38.56 -4.17 -26.84
N ALA A 137 -39.24 -3.79 -25.77
CA ALA A 137 -40.66 -3.43 -25.80
C ALA A 137 -40.93 -2.24 -26.75
N ARG A 138 -40.06 -1.23 -26.73
CA ARG A 138 -40.16 -0.06 -27.63
C ARG A 138 -39.95 -0.44 -29.11
N ASN A 139 -38.97 -1.30 -29.40
CA ASN A 139 -38.71 -1.76 -30.76
C ASN A 139 -39.87 -2.61 -31.30
N ALA A 140 -40.42 -3.50 -30.46
CA ALA A 140 -41.63 -4.27 -30.79
C ALA A 140 -42.83 -3.36 -31.09
N ALA A 141 -43.06 -2.32 -30.27
CA ALA A 141 -44.13 -1.35 -30.50
C ALA A 141 -43.94 -0.52 -31.79
N ARG A 142 -42.69 -0.33 -32.23
CA ARG A 142 -42.36 0.34 -33.51
C ARG A 142 -42.42 -0.59 -34.72
N GLY A 143 -42.72 -1.89 -34.53
CA GLY A 143 -42.71 -2.87 -35.60
C GLY A 143 -41.31 -3.23 -36.10
N ILE A 144 -40.27 -2.88 -35.34
CA ILE A 144 -38.88 -3.28 -35.61
C ILE A 144 -38.70 -4.64 -34.94
N ASP A 145 -39.10 -5.71 -35.63
CA ASP A 145 -38.80 -7.06 -35.18
C ASP A 145 -37.30 -7.31 -35.32
N ALA A 146 -36.69 -7.96 -34.32
CA ALA A 146 -35.27 -8.33 -34.37
C ALA A 146 -34.92 -9.19 -35.61
N THR A 147 -35.90 -9.91 -36.16
CA THR A 147 -35.79 -10.70 -37.40
C THR A 147 -35.70 -9.82 -38.66
N SER A 148 -36.17 -8.57 -38.61
CA SER A 148 -36.07 -7.59 -39.70
C SER A 148 -34.69 -6.89 -39.73
N GLU A 149 -34.12 -6.60 -38.55
CA GLU A 149 -32.76 -6.04 -38.44
C GLU A 149 -31.68 -7.06 -38.80
N GLU A 150 -31.84 -8.35 -38.47
CA GLU A 150 -30.89 -9.40 -38.85
C GLU A 150 -30.79 -9.56 -40.39
N ARG A 151 -31.93 -9.45 -41.09
CA ARG A 151 -31.96 -9.40 -42.57
C ARG A 151 -31.33 -8.12 -43.14
N ALA A 152 -31.52 -6.98 -42.48
CA ALA A 152 -30.93 -5.71 -42.90
C ALA A 152 -29.42 -5.63 -42.63
N ASN A 153 -28.93 -6.28 -41.57
CA ASN A 153 -27.50 -6.28 -41.21
C ASN A 153 -26.67 -7.20 -42.13
N ILE A 154 -27.25 -8.32 -42.59
CA ILE A 154 -26.66 -9.16 -43.67
C ILE A 154 -26.52 -8.37 -44.98
N LEU A 155 -27.42 -7.43 -45.25
CA LEU A 155 -27.36 -6.57 -46.44
C LEU A 155 -26.38 -5.40 -46.29
N ARG A 156 -26.06 -4.98 -45.05
CA ARG A 156 -25.19 -3.82 -44.75
C ARG A 156 -23.72 -4.18 -44.58
N HIS A 157 -23.42 -5.41 -44.17
CA HIS A 157 -22.08 -5.96 -44.15
C HIS A 157 -22.02 -7.08 -45.18
N GLY A 158 -21.64 -6.70 -46.41
CA GLY A 158 -21.53 -7.61 -47.54
C GLY A 158 -20.81 -8.91 -47.16
N ASN A 159 -21.32 -10.00 -47.74
CA ASN A 159 -20.93 -11.40 -47.62
C ASN A 159 -19.42 -11.70 -47.47
N GLY A 160 -18.81 -11.33 -46.35
CA GLY A 160 -17.59 -11.95 -45.86
C GLY A 160 -17.99 -13.21 -45.12
N THR A 161 -17.67 -14.36 -45.69
CA THR A 161 -17.87 -15.66 -45.06
C THR A 161 -17.14 -15.70 -43.71
N ALA A 162 -17.51 -16.63 -42.82
CA ALA A 162 -16.81 -16.78 -41.54
C ALA A 162 -15.29 -17.02 -41.73
N ALA A 163 -14.90 -17.62 -42.87
CA ALA A 163 -13.50 -17.79 -43.27
C ALA A 163 -12.80 -16.45 -43.54
N ASP A 164 -13.43 -15.53 -44.27
CA ASP A 164 -12.84 -14.20 -44.56
C ASP A 164 -12.62 -13.38 -43.27
N ARG A 165 -13.51 -13.54 -42.28
CA ARG A 165 -13.35 -12.93 -40.95
C ARG A 165 -12.23 -13.58 -40.14
N GLU A 166 -12.07 -14.89 -40.25
CA GLU A 166 -10.99 -15.61 -39.57
C GLU A 166 -9.62 -15.27 -40.17
N ASP A 167 -9.54 -15.10 -41.48
CA ASP A 167 -8.31 -14.70 -42.16
C ASP A 167 -7.95 -13.24 -41.85
N ALA A 168 -8.92 -12.32 -41.82
CA ALA A 168 -8.70 -10.95 -41.36
C ALA A 168 -8.28 -10.89 -39.88
N ALA A 169 -8.84 -11.76 -39.02
CA ALA A 169 -8.44 -11.88 -37.62
C ALA A 169 -7.02 -12.44 -37.47
N ARG A 170 -6.62 -13.40 -38.32
CA ARG A 170 -5.25 -13.94 -38.35
C ARG A 170 -4.24 -12.92 -38.88
N GLU A 171 -4.61 -12.15 -39.89
CA GLU A 171 -3.75 -11.09 -40.45
C GLU A 171 -3.56 -9.95 -39.44
N THR A 172 -4.62 -9.55 -38.74
CA THR A 172 -4.51 -8.57 -37.65
C THR A 172 -3.73 -9.10 -36.46
N ALA A 173 -3.90 -10.38 -36.08
CA ALA A 173 -3.10 -11.00 -35.02
C ALA A 173 -1.61 -11.09 -35.41
N ASN A 174 -1.29 -11.44 -36.66
CA ASN A 174 0.08 -11.52 -37.15
C ASN A 174 0.76 -10.15 -37.25
N THR A 175 0.04 -9.12 -37.69
CA THR A 175 0.56 -7.74 -37.72
C THR A 175 0.80 -7.18 -36.32
N VAL A 176 -0.06 -7.50 -35.36
CA VAL A 176 0.15 -7.15 -33.94
C VAL A 176 1.32 -7.92 -33.34
N ALA A 177 1.47 -9.21 -33.66
CA ALA A 177 2.60 -10.02 -33.21
C ALA A 177 3.93 -9.52 -33.78
N ALA A 178 3.97 -9.12 -35.06
CA ALA A 178 5.15 -8.57 -35.71
C ALA A 178 5.58 -7.20 -35.15
N ARG A 179 4.66 -6.45 -34.53
CA ARG A 179 4.93 -5.17 -33.87
C ARG A 179 5.33 -5.31 -32.40
N ARG A 180 5.34 -6.52 -31.82
CA ARG A 180 5.77 -6.72 -30.43
C ARG A 180 7.29 -6.64 -30.35
N PRO A 181 7.85 -5.81 -29.46
CA PRO A 181 9.28 -5.84 -29.17
C PRO A 181 9.64 -7.21 -28.57
N ASN A 182 10.69 -7.85 -29.08
CA ASN A 182 11.24 -9.07 -28.48
C ASN A 182 11.78 -8.72 -27.10
N ILE A 183 11.02 -9.08 -26.05
CA ILE A 183 11.46 -8.93 -24.67
C ILE A 183 12.41 -10.09 -24.38
N ASP A 184 13.69 -9.79 -24.21
CA ASP A 184 14.67 -10.74 -23.71
C ASP A 184 14.31 -11.15 -22.28
N LEU A 185 13.88 -12.39 -22.11
CA LEU A 185 13.42 -12.95 -20.84
C LEU A 185 14.55 -13.06 -19.79
N ALA A 186 15.82 -13.05 -20.21
CA ALA A 186 16.96 -13.03 -19.29
C ALA A 186 17.07 -11.70 -18.52
N ASN A 187 16.52 -10.61 -19.06
CA ASN A 187 16.56 -9.26 -18.48
C ASN A 187 15.17 -8.62 -18.37
N ALA A 188 14.14 -9.42 -18.07
CA ALA A 188 12.75 -8.98 -18.03
C ALA A 188 12.50 -7.74 -17.12
N ARG A 189 13.24 -7.61 -16.00
CA ARG A 189 13.12 -6.44 -15.11
C ARG A 189 13.56 -5.14 -15.78
N GLN A 190 14.71 -5.14 -16.46
CA GLN A 190 15.21 -3.95 -17.16
C GLN A 190 14.31 -3.58 -18.34
N ALA A 191 13.79 -4.57 -19.06
CA ALA A 191 12.86 -4.33 -20.17
C ALA A 191 11.53 -3.72 -19.70
N ILE A 192 10.98 -4.17 -18.57
CA ILE A 192 9.77 -3.62 -17.97
C ILE A 192 9.98 -2.18 -17.48
N ASP A 193 11.12 -1.90 -16.84
CA ASP A 193 11.44 -0.54 -16.36
C ASP A 193 11.66 0.44 -17.52
N ALA A 194 12.29 0.00 -18.63
CA ALA A 194 12.45 0.78 -19.85
C ALA A 194 11.11 1.06 -20.57
N ALA A 195 10.21 0.07 -20.63
CA ALA A 195 8.87 0.28 -21.20
C ALA A 195 8.05 1.27 -20.36
N ARG A 196 8.19 1.20 -19.03
CA ARG A 196 7.49 2.10 -18.10
C ARG A 196 8.00 3.54 -18.22
N SER A 197 9.30 3.74 -18.39
CA SER A 197 9.87 5.07 -18.62
C SER A 197 9.43 5.66 -19.96
N ALA A 198 9.40 4.88 -21.04
CA ALA A 198 8.91 5.32 -22.35
C ALA A 198 7.44 5.77 -22.33
N LEU A 199 6.57 5.02 -21.65
CA LEU A 199 5.15 5.39 -21.46
C LEU A 199 5.00 6.67 -20.62
N SER A 200 5.85 6.89 -19.62
CA SER A 200 5.83 8.11 -18.80
C SER A 200 6.27 9.36 -19.56
N VAL A 201 7.12 9.20 -20.59
CA VAL A 201 7.57 10.30 -21.46
C VAL A 201 6.49 10.64 -22.50
N ALA A 202 5.78 9.64 -23.03
CA ALA A 202 4.65 9.87 -23.93
C ALA A 202 3.48 10.63 -23.26
N ALA A 203 3.23 10.39 -21.98
CA ALA A 203 2.21 11.10 -21.20
C ALA A 203 2.58 12.55 -20.83
N LYS A 204 3.83 12.97 -21.07
CA LYS A 204 4.36 14.31 -20.74
C LYS A 204 4.47 15.25 -21.94
N ARG A 205 3.99 14.85 -23.13
CA ARG A 205 3.90 15.77 -24.26
C ARG A 205 2.88 16.87 -23.93
N PRO A 206 3.27 18.15 -23.79
CA PRO A 206 2.31 19.20 -23.52
C PRO A 206 1.38 19.33 -24.73
N ALA A 207 0.09 19.47 -24.47
CA ALA A 207 -0.88 19.83 -25.49
C ALA A 207 -0.50 21.22 -26.04
N ASP A 208 -0.44 21.35 -27.37
CA ASP A 208 -0.27 22.66 -28.02
C ASP A 208 -1.37 23.63 -27.54
N PRO A 209 -1.04 24.90 -27.24
CA PRO A 209 -2.03 25.86 -26.79
C PRO A 209 -2.98 26.19 -27.94
N ALA A 210 -4.27 25.94 -27.73
CA ALA A 210 -5.32 26.42 -28.62
C ALA A 210 -5.30 27.95 -28.63
N GLU A 211 -5.02 28.53 -29.80
CA GLU A 211 -5.20 29.96 -30.09
C GLU A 211 -6.69 30.28 -29.92
N LEU A 212 -7.03 30.99 -28.84
CA LEU A 212 -8.34 31.59 -28.62
C LEU A 212 -8.31 32.97 -29.29
N GLU A 213 -8.94 33.05 -30.46
CA GLU A 213 -9.24 34.31 -31.13
C GLU A 213 -10.21 35.13 -30.27
N ASP A 214 -9.74 36.31 -29.87
CA ASP A 214 -10.46 37.35 -29.16
C ASP A 214 -11.37 38.10 -30.15
N GLU A 215 -12.59 37.61 -30.33
CA GLU A 215 -13.63 38.36 -31.04
C GLU A 215 -14.42 39.23 -30.05
N GLY A 216 -14.30 40.53 -30.30
CA GLY A 216 -14.77 41.60 -29.44
C GLY A 216 -16.26 41.57 -29.10
N ASN A 217 -16.58 42.16 -27.96
CA ASN A 217 -17.89 42.72 -27.75
C ASN A 217 -17.76 44.11 -27.12
N VAL A 218 -17.75 45.11 -27.99
CA VAL A 218 -17.97 46.51 -27.66
C VAL A 218 -19.47 46.68 -27.44
N ALA A 219 -19.87 47.01 -26.23
CA ALA A 219 -21.17 47.60 -25.96
C ALA A 219 -20.97 48.78 -25.02
N GLU A 220 -20.94 49.95 -25.64
CA GLU A 220 -21.23 51.25 -25.06
C GLU A 220 -22.59 51.19 -24.34
N ASP A 221 -22.68 51.75 -23.13
CA ASP A 221 -23.89 52.43 -22.72
C ASP A 221 -23.56 53.60 -21.78
N GLU A 222 -24.10 54.74 -22.17
CA GLU A 222 -23.87 56.06 -21.62
C GLU A 222 -24.78 56.31 -20.41
N GLY A 223 -24.27 57.12 -19.47
CA GLY A 223 -25.05 58.24 -18.94
C GLY A 223 -26.08 57.97 -17.85
N SER A 224 -25.79 58.48 -16.65
CA SER A 224 -26.60 59.48 -15.91
C SER A 224 -26.07 59.57 -14.48
N ARG A 225 -25.32 60.62 -14.13
CA ARG A 225 -25.76 61.92 -13.58
C ARG A 225 -26.13 61.87 -12.10
N GLU A 226 -25.35 62.67 -11.36
CA GLU A 226 -25.69 63.49 -10.17
C GLU A 226 -26.16 62.83 -8.87
#